data_AF-A0A0G1VDQ5-F1
#
_entry.id   AF-A0A0G1VDQ5-F1
#
_cell.length_a   1.000
_cell.length_b   1.000
_cell.length_c   1.000
_cell.angle_alpha   90.00
_cell.angle_beta   90.00
_cell.angle_gamma   90.00
#
_symmetry.space_group_name_H-M   'P 1'
#
loop_
_entity.id
_entity.type
_entity.pdbx_description
1 polymer ?
#
loop_
_entity_poly.entity_id
_entity_poly.type
_entity_poly.pdbx_seq_one_letter_code
_entity_poly.pdbx_strand_id
1 'polypeptide(L)'
;AMKAYALGRRAKWKDYVDMHFILKNFHGMAEIIKTAKEIFSSEFNEKIFRAQLAYFEDIDYTEKVVYRKGFEVDDEVIKKSLIDFSLI
;
A
#
# COMPACT_ATOMS: atom_id res chain seq x y z
N ALA A 1 1.38 -7.76 6.44
CA ALA A 1 1.25 -7.04 7.73
C ALA A 1 2.21 -5.86 7.88
N MET A 2 3.55 -6.05 7.90
CA MET A 2 4.50 -4.94 8.20
C MET A 2 4.44 -3.76 7.22
N LYS A 3 4.33 -4.02 5.90
CA LYS A 3 4.17 -2.96 4.89
C LYS A 3 2.88 -2.15 5.08
N ALA A 4 1.76 -2.80 5.38
CA ALA A 4 0.50 -2.13 5.65
C ALA A 4 0.57 -1.25 6.92
N TYR A 5 1.24 -1.73 7.96
CA TYR A 5 1.43 -0.96 9.19
C TYR A 5 2.36 0.26 9.02
N ALA A 6 3.40 0.14 8.21
CA ALA A 6 4.39 1.19 8.03
C ALA A 6 4.02 2.23 6.95
N LEU A 7 2.99 1.98 6.13
CA LEU A 7 2.70 2.74 4.91
C LEU A 7 2.66 4.26 5.14
N GLY A 8 1.86 4.75 6.08
CA GLY A 8 1.84 6.18 6.41
C GLY A 8 2.85 6.66 7.45
N ARG A 9 3.68 5.78 8.00
CA ARG A 9 4.83 6.18 8.85
C ARG A 9 6.08 6.41 8.01
N ARG A 10 6.13 5.80 6.83
CA ARG A 10 7.20 5.91 5.84
C ARG A 10 6.56 6.04 4.46
N ALA A 11 6.04 7.24 4.18
CA ALA A 11 5.34 7.55 2.95
C ALA A 11 6.32 7.68 1.76
N LYS A 12 6.96 6.58 1.35
CA LYS A 12 7.78 6.52 0.13
C LYS A 12 7.01 5.87 -1.00
N TRP A 13 7.11 6.41 -2.21
CA TRP A 13 6.35 5.89 -3.35
C TRP A 13 6.54 4.38 -3.59
N LYS A 14 7.77 3.87 -3.44
CA LYS A 14 8.04 2.43 -3.57
C LYS A 14 7.23 1.53 -2.61
N ASP A 15 6.92 2.02 -1.40
CA ASP A 15 6.14 1.24 -0.44
C ASP A 15 4.67 1.12 -0.89
N TYR A 16 4.16 2.12 -1.60
CA TYR A 16 2.85 2.11 -2.24
C TYR A 16 2.83 1.19 -3.47
N VAL A 17 3.89 1.23 -4.29
CA VAL A 17 4.05 0.27 -5.41
C VAL A 17 4.09 -1.17 -4.89
N ASP A 18 4.84 -1.44 -3.82
CA ASP A 18 4.86 -2.77 -3.22
C ASP A 18 3.48 -3.19 -2.71
N MET A 19 2.72 -2.26 -2.10
CA MET A 19 1.35 -2.52 -1.67
C MET A 19 0.42 -2.86 -2.83
N HIS A 20 0.56 -2.20 -3.98
CA HIS A 20 -0.19 -2.53 -5.20
C HIS A 20 0.02 -4.00 -5.60
N PHE A 21 1.27 -4.44 -5.71
CA PHE A 21 1.56 -5.80 -6.12
C PHE A 21 1.11 -6.83 -5.08
N ILE A 22 1.26 -6.53 -3.79
CA ILE A 22 0.79 -7.41 -2.71
C ILE A 22 -0.72 -7.59 -2.79
N LEU A 23 -1.48 -6.49 -2.88
CA LEU A 23 -2.94 -6.51 -2.93
C LEU A 23 -3.48 -7.17 -4.21
N LYS A 24 -2.80 -6.96 -5.34
CA LYS A 24 -3.22 -7.47 -6.64
C LYS A 24 -2.93 -8.96 -6.83
N ASN A 25 -1.76 -9.43 -6.40
CA ASN A 25 -1.24 -10.73 -6.83
C ASN A 25 -1.08 -11.75 -5.70
N PHE A 26 -1.05 -11.34 -4.43
CA PHE A 26 -0.65 -12.21 -3.33
C PHE A 26 -1.71 -12.33 -2.24
N HIS A 27 -2.15 -11.20 -1.67
CA HIS A 27 -3.02 -11.18 -0.50
C HIS A 27 -4.16 -10.20 -0.68
N GLY A 28 -5.38 -10.63 -0.37
CA GLY A 28 -6.55 -9.75 -0.39
C GLY A 28 -6.56 -8.74 0.76
N MET A 29 -7.35 -7.68 0.61
CA MET A 29 -7.45 -6.62 1.61
C MET A 29 -7.83 -7.15 3.01
N ALA A 30 -8.84 -8.01 3.08
CA ALA A 30 -9.32 -8.61 4.32
C ALA A 30 -8.23 -9.41 5.05
N GLU A 31 -7.41 -10.17 4.31
CA GLU A 31 -6.30 -10.96 4.87
C GLU A 31 -5.23 -10.05 5.48
N ILE A 32 -4.81 -9.02 4.72
CA ILE A 32 -3.81 -8.05 5.20
C ILE A 32 -4.27 -7.35 6.47
N ILE A 33 -5.53 -6.91 6.52
CA ILE A 33 -6.13 -6.24 7.69
C ILE A 33 -6.15 -7.19 8.88
N LYS A 34 -6.62 -8.42 8.67
CA LYS A 34 -6.68 -9.43 9.74
C LYS A 34 -5.30 -9.65 10.33
N THR A 35 -4.29 -9.95 9.52
CA THR A 35 -2.93 -10.20 10.00
C THR A 35 -2.30 -8.95 10.63
N ALA A 36 -2.57 -7.75 10.10
CA ALA A 36 -2.08 -6.51 10.70
C ALA A 36 -2.71 -6.25 12.07
N LYS A 37 -4.02 -6.50 12.24
CA LYS A 37 -4.70 -6.43 13.54
C LYS A 37 -4.17 -7.48 14.52
N GLU A 38 -3.90 -8.71 14.07
CA GLU A 38 -3.34 -9.76 14.93
C GLU A 38 -1.94 -9.40 15.45
N ILE A 39 -1.09 -8.81 14.61
CA ILE A 39 0.30 -8.49 14.98
C ILE A 39 0.41 -7.17 15.75
N PHE A 40 -0.32 -6.14 15.34
CA PHE A 40 -0.17 -4.78 15.86
C PHE A 40 -1.31 -4.36 16.78
N SER A 41 -2.37 -5.17 16.89
CA SER A 41 -3.51 -4.95 17.79
C SER A 41 -4.07 -3.51 17.65
N SER A 42 -4.05 -2.73 18.74
CA SER A 42 -4.55 -1.35 18.78
C SER A 42 -3.71 -0.36 17.97
N GLU A 43 -2.46 -0.68 17.64
CA GLU A 43 -1.56 0.19 16.88
C GLU A 43 -1.91 0.22 15.39
N PHE A 44 -2.68 -0.75 14.90
CA PHE A 44 -3.15 -0.77 13.53
C PHE A 44 -4.61 -0.32 13.44
N ASN A 45 -4.82 0.79 12.73
CA ASN A 45 -6.14 1.29 12.42
C ASN A 45 -6.45 1.09 10.94
N GLU A 46 -7.42 0.23 10.66
CA GLU A 46 -7.84 -0.08 9.29
C GLU A 46 -8.33 1.15 8.52
N LYS A 47 -9.10 2.05 9.16
CA LYS A 47 -9.61 3.25 8.49
C LYS A 47 -8.47 4.16 8.05
N ILE A 48 -7.48 4.35 8.93
CA ILE A 48 -6.28 5.14 8.64
C ILE A 48 -5.50 4.49 7.50
N PHE A 49 -5.30 3.17 7.55
CA PHE A 49 -4.59 2.45 6.50
C PHE A 49 -5.29 2.58 5.13
N ARG A 50 -6.62 2.46 5.07
CA ARG A 50 -7.40 2.68 3.84
C ARG A 50 -7.27 4.11 3.32
N ALA A 51 -7.36 5.10 4.21
CA ALA A 51 -7.17 6.50 3.82
C ALA A 51 -5.76 6.75 3.26
N GLN A 52 -4.74 6.13 3.85
CA GLN A 52 -3.37 6.23 3.37
C GLN A 52 -3.20 5.66 1.96
N LEU A 53 -3.90 4.58 1.59
CA LEU A 53 -3.86 4.03 0.22
C LEU A 53 -4.39 4.99 -0.84
N ALA A 54 -5.27 5.92 -0.47
CA ALA A 54 -5.92 6.87 -1.38
C ALA A 54 -5.36 8.29 -1.29
N TYR A 55 -4.33 8.53 -0.48
CA TYR A 55 -3.73 9.84 -0.27
C TYR A 55 -2.28 9.86 -0.75
N PHE A 56 -1.99 10.70 -1.75
CA PHE A 56 -0.71 10.73 -2.46
C PHE A 56 0.04 12.07 -2.38
N GLU A 57 -0.54 13.10 -1.75
CA GLU A 57 0.03 14.44 -1.74
C GLU A 57 1.33 14.54 -0.93
N ASP A 58 1.42 13.82 0.20
CA ASP A 58 2.60 13.85 1.10
C ASP A 58 3.53 12.64 0.93
N ILE A 59 3.62 12.09 -0.29
CA ILE A 59 4.52 10.96 -0.59
C ILE A 59 5.87 11.47 -1.09
N ASP A 60 6.94 10.86 -0.59
CA ASP A 60 8.29 11.03 -1.11
C ASP A 60 8.50 10.22 -2.39
N TYR A 61 8.62 10.93 -3.52
CA TYR A 61 8.90 10.41 -4.87
C TYR A 61 10.38 10.52 -5.26
N THR A 62 11.26 10.99 -4.38
CA THR A 62 12.68 11.23 -4.71
C THR A 62 13.43 9.94 -5.03
N GLU A 63 13.02 8.83 -4.43
CA GLU A 63 13.58 7.51 -4.67
C GLU A 63 12.89 6.84 -5.87
N LYS A 64 13.65 6.55 -6.93
CA LYS A 64 13.14 5.85 -8.10
C LYS A 64 12.73 4.42 -7.76
N VAL A 65 11.59 4.00 -8.30
CA VAL A 65 11.15 2.62 -8.21
C VAL A 65 11.92 1.77 -9.22
N VAL A 66 12.56 0.71 -8.73
CA VAL A 66 13.29 -0.25 -9.57
C VAL A 66 12.44 -1.50 -9.72
N TYR A 67 11.93 -1.71 -10.93
CA TYR A 67 11.09 -2.86 -11.26
C TYR A 67 11.94 -4.03 -11.74
N ARG A 68 11.41 -5.24 -11.57
CA ARG A 68 11.89 -6.40 -12.32
C ARG A 68 11.42 -6.26 -13.77
N LYS A 69 12.22 -6.75 -14.72
CA LYS A 69 11.88 -6.73 -16.14
C LYS A 69 10.49 -7.33 -16.40
N GLY A 70 9.62 -6.57 -17.05
CA GLY A 70 8.24 -6.97 -17.39
C GLY A 70 7.20 -6.66 -16.30
N PHE A 71 7.59 -5.99 -15.21
CA PHE A 71 6.71 -5.55 -14.13
C PHE A 71 6.61 -4.02 -14.05
N GLU A 72 7.11 -3.31 -15.05
CA GLU A 72 6.96 -1.87 -15.16
C GLU A 72 5.47 -1.52 -15.28
N VAL A 73 5.00 -0.65 -14.40
CA VAL A 73 3.61 -0.18 -14.38
C VAL A 73 3.63 1.32 -14.20
N ASP A 74 2.79 2.02 -14.96
CA ASP A 74 2.63 3.46 -14.87
C ASP A 74 2.07 3.87 -13.50
N ASP A 75 2.59 4.98 -12.95
CA ASP A 75 2.21 5.45 -11.63
C ASP A 75 0.71 5.75 -11.52
N GLU A 76 0.05 6.23 -12.58
CA GLU A 76 -1.38 6.52 -12.56
C GLU A 76 -2.22 5.23 -12.49
N VAL A 77 -1.74 4.14 -13.11
CA VAL A 77 -2.36 2.82 -12.99
C VAL A 77 -2.26 2.31 -11.55
N ILE A 78 -1.09 2.50 -10.93
CA ILE A 78 -0.86 2.12 -9.53
C ILE A 78 -1.77 2.94 -8.60
N LYS A 79 -1.77 4.28 -8.71
CA LYS A 79 -2.61 5.16 -7.90
C LYS A 79 -4.09 4.78 -7.99
N LYS A 80 -4.61 4.59 -9.21
CA LYS A 80 -6.00 4.19 -9.43
C LYS A 80 -6.32 2.88 -8.72
N SER A 81 -5.48 1.87 -8.88
CA SER A 81 -5.71 0.58 -8.21
C SER A 81 -5.68 0.66 -6.69
N LEU A 82 -4.81 1.50 -6.10
CA LEU A 82 -4.74 1.69 -4.65
C LEU A 82 -5.99 2.41 -4.12
N ILE A 83 -6.51 3.38 -4.86
CA ILE A 83 -7.82 3.99 -4.59
C ILE A 83 -8.90 2.89 -4.63
N ASP A 84 -8.95 2.09 -5.69
CA ASP A 84 -9.95 1.03 -5.82
C ASP A 84 -9.88 0.05 -4.63
N PHE A 85 -8.67 -0.38 -4.24
CA PHE A 85 -8.48 -1.25 -3.07
C PHE A 85 -8.92 -0.61 -1.76
N SER A 86 -8.80 0.72 -1.62
CA SER A 86 -9.22 1.43 -0.41
C SER A 86 -10.74 1.34 -0.16
N LEU A 87 -11.54 1.14 -1.22
CA LEU A 87 -13.00 1.16 -1.22
C LEU A 87 -13.66 -0.21 -0.97
N ILE A 88 -12.91 -1.31 -1.08
CA ILE A 88 -13.41 -2.70 -0.97
C ILE A 88 -13.31 -3.23 0.45
#